data_AF-A0A535P9V6-F1
#
_entry.id   AF-A0A535P9V6-F1
#
_cell.length_a   1.000
_cell.length_b   1.000
_cell.length_c   1.000
_cell.angle_alpha   90.00
_cell.angle_beta   90.00
_cell.angle_gamma   90.00
#
_symmetry.space_group_name_H-M   'P 1'
#
loop_
_entity.id
_entity.type
_entity.pdbx_description
1 polymer ?
#
loop_
_entity_poly.entity_id
_entity_poly.type
_entity_poly.pdbx_seq_one_letter_code
_entity_poly.pdbx_strand_id
1 'polypeptide(L)'
;MTVPAPGVLGNDVGLLGGGTAVLDSATTHGTVNLASNGGYAYTPNAGYVGTDTFRYHAHQLLLNSNTATVTITMTNATPVGSADSYTTMEGTQKVVAAAGVLANDSDADGDALRAALVSGVSHGTLSLATNGGFTYTPAGGY
;
A
#
# COMPACT_ATOMS: atom_id res chain seq x y z
N MET A 1 -9.82 4.60 -4.69
CA MET A 1 -9.48 5.09 -6.04
C MET A 1 -10.72 5.70 -6.68
N THR A 2 -10.60 6.82 -7.40
CA THR A 2 -11.69 7.39 -8.18
C THR A 2 -11.20 7.68 -9.60
N VAL A 3 -11.97 7.25 -10.59
CA VAL A 3 -11.74 7.53 -12.01
C VAL A 3 -12.89 8.38 -12.52
N PRO A 4 -12.62 9.62 -12.99
CA PRO A 4 -13.67 10.49 -13.51
C PRO A 4 -14.20 9.98 -14.86
N ALA A 5 -15.37 10.46 -15.25
CA ALA A 5 -15.92 10.22 -16.59
C ALA A 5 -14.97 10.75 -17.69
N PRO A 6 -14.91 10.11 -18.87
CA PRO A 6 -15.77 9.00 -19.31
C PRO A 6 -15.37 7.64 -18.72
N GLY A 7 -14.28 7.57 -17.96
CA GLY A 7 -13.82 6.38 -17.25
C GLY A 7 -13.78 5.15 -18.15
N VAL A 8 -14.58 4.13 -17.83
CA VAL A 8 -14.61 2.88 -18.61
C VAL A 8 -15.06 3.09 -20.05
N LEU A 9 -15.91 4.09 -20.33
CA LEU A 9 -16.39 4.40 -21.69
C LEU A 9 -15.35 5.16 -22.53
N GLY A 10 -14.24 5.60 -21.93
CA GLY A 10 -13.28 6.50 -22.59
C GLY A 10 -12.57 5.90 -23.80
N ASN A 11 -12.46 4.57 -23.85
CA ASN A 11 -11.87 3.82 -24.95
C ASN A 11 -12.90 2.98 -25.73
N ASP A 12 -14.19 3.11 -25.40
CA ASP A 12 -15.26 2.43 -26.13
C ASP A 12 -15.57 3.17 -27.44
N VAL A 13 -15.81 2.42 -28.50
CA VAL A 13 -16.11 2.95 -29.84
C VAL A 13 -17.57 2.69 -30.23
N GLY A 14 -18.10 3.49 -31.15
CA GLY A 14 -19.47 3.32 -31.66
C GLY A 14 -20.56 3.97 -30.78
N LEU A 15 -20.19 4.61 -29.67
CA LEU A 15 -21.10 5.40 -28.85
C LEU A 15 -21.27 6.79 -29.46
N LEU A 16 -22.41 7.04 -30.11
CA LEU A 16 -22.75 8.31 -30.77
C LEU A 16 -23.05 9.49 -29.81
N GLY A 17 -22.25 9.67 -28.75
CA GLY A 17 -22.45 10.68 -27.71
C GLY A 17 -23.67 10.38 -26.83
N GLY A 18 -23.43 9.95 -25.59
CA GLY A 18 -24.51 9.61 -24.64
C GLY A 18 -24.71 8.12 -24.38
N GLY A 19 -23.70 7.28 -24.66
CA GLY A 19 -23.67 5.92 -24.14
C GLY A 19 -23.52 5.90 -22.62
N THR A 20 -24.07 4.87 -21.97
CA THR A 20 -23.98 4.66 -20.52
C THR A 20 -23.26 3.38 -20.17
N ALA A 21 -22.50 3.36 -19.08
CA ALA A 21 -21.93 2.14 -18.53
C ALA A 21 -22.93 1.43 -17.62
N VAL A 22 -23.01 0.10 -17.75
CA VAL A 22 -23.86 -0.77 -16.92
C VAL A 22 -22.99 -1.87 -16.32
N LEU A 23 -23.07 -2.06 -15.01
CA LEU A 23 -22.27 -3.05 -14.28
C LEU A 23 -22.86 -4.46 -14.50
N ASP A 24 -22.03 -5.39 -14.98
CA ASP A 24 -22.40 -6.81 -15.18
C ASP A 24 -22.03 -7.68 -13.98
N SER A 25 -20.84 -7.47 -13.43
CA SER A 25 -20.36 -8.21 -12.25
C SER A 25 -19.46 -7.32 -11.41
N ALA A 26 -19.73 -7.26 -10.10
CA ALA A 26 -18.93 -6.49 -9.15
C ALA A 26 -17.59 -7.17 -8.81
N THR A 27 -16.75 -6.40 -8.14
CA THR A 27 -15.49 -6.82 -7.51
C THR A 27 -15.68 -7.80 -6.36
N THR A 28 -14.65 -8.59 -6.04
CA THR A 28 -14.67 -9.59 -4.96
C THR A 28 -13.81 -9.21 -3.75
N HIS A 29 -12.88 -8.28 -3.93
CA HIS A 29 -11.93 -7.82 -2.92
C HIS A 29 -12.06 -6.32 -2.62
N GLY A 30 -13.23 -5.76 -2.92
CA GLY A 30 -13.57 -4.38 -2.66
C GLY A 30 -14.95 -4.05 -3.18
N THR A 31 -15.33 -2.78 -3.06
CA THR A 31 -16.61 -2.26 -3.57
C THR A 31 -16.36 -1.31 -4.73
N VAL A 32 -16.96 -1.59 -5.88
CA VAL A 32 -17.02 -0.69 -7.04
C VAL A 32 -18.36 0.04 -7.08
N ASN A 33 -18.33 1.35 -7.30
CA ASN A 33 -19.50 2.16 -7.61
C ASN A 33 -19.32 2.75 -9.02
N LEU A 34 -19.88 2.07 -10.03
CA LEU A 34 -19.83 2.49 -11.42
C LEU A 34 -21.00 3.42 -11.73
N ALA A 35 -20.70 4.64 -12.16
CA ALA A 35 -21.70 5.61 -12.61
C ALA A 35 -22.02 5.39 -14.10
N SER A 36 -23.25 5.73 -14.49
CA SER A 36 -23.71 5.57 -15.87
C SER A 36 -22.90 6.39 -16.88
N ASN A 37 -22.27 7.50 -16.48
CA ASN A 37 -21.36 8.26 -17.35
C ASN A 37 -19.97 7.63 -17.53
N GLY A 38 -19.77 6.41 -17.00
CA GLY A 38 -18.55 5.62 -17.12
C GLY A 38 -17.48 5.93 -16.07
N GLY A 39 -17.63 6.99 -15.28
CA GLY A 39 -16.79 7.21 -14.10
C GLY A 39 -17.05 6.16 -13.02
N TYR A 40 -16.07 5.86 -12.18
CA TYR A 40 -16.25 4.93 -11.07
C TYR A 40 -15.39 5.27 -9.86
N ALA A 41 -15.86 4.85 -8.69
CA ALA A 41 -15.07 4.79 -7.47
C ALA A 41 -14.86 3.34 -7.07
N TYR A 42 -13.67 3.02 -6.58
CA TYR A 42 -13.32 1.70 -6.06
C TYR A 42 -12.66 1.83 -4.69
N THR A 43 -13.18 1.09 -3.72
CA THR A 43 -12.64 0.98 -2.37
C THR A 43 -12.23 -0.46 -2.12
N PRO A 44 -10.92 -0.77 -2.04
CA PRO A 44 -10.47 -2.12 -1.72
C PRO A 44 -10.87 -2.51 -0.29
N ASN A 45 -11.02 -3.80 -0.03
CA ASN A 45 -11.07 -4.32 1.33
C ASN A 45 -9.74 -3.99 2.03
N ALA A 46 -9.81 -3.63 3.32
CA ALA A 46 -8.61 -3.27 4.08
C ALA A 46 -7.55 -4.38 4.03
N GLY A 47 -6.30 -4.00 3.72
CA GLY A 47 -5.16 -4.91 3.64
C GLY A 47 -5.12 -5.82 2.42
N TYR A 48 -6.05 -5.72 1.48
CA TYR A 48 -5.99 -6.54 0.26
C TYR A 48 -4.93 -6.02 -0.70
N VAL A 49 -3.95 -6.87 -0.98
CA VAL A 49 -2.92 -6.69 -2.01
C VAL A 49 -3.15 -7.75 -3.06
N GLY A 50 -3.23 -7.34 -4.33
CA GLY A 50 -3.56 -8.24 -5.42
C GLY A 50 -4.40 -7.59 -6.50
N THR A 51 -5.01 -8.43 -7.33
CA THR A 51 -5.81 -8.00 -8.48
C THR A 51 -7.29 -8.25 -8.24
N ASP A 52 -8.10 -7.23 -8.50
CA ASP A 52 -9.56 -7.34 -8.50
C ASP A 52 -10.12 -6.93 -9.87
N THR A 53 -11.31 -7.44 -10.18
CA THR A 53 -11.93 -7.19 -11.48
C THR A 53 -13.41 -6.92 -11.35
N PHE A 54 -13.93 -5.99 -12.13
CA PHE A 54 -15.36 -5.90 -12.41
C PHE A 54 -15.59 -5.97 -13.92
N ARG A 55 -16.82 -6.28 -14.30
CA ARG A 55 -17.23 -6.31 -15.71
C ARG A 55 -18.37 -5.35 -15.96
N TYR A 56 -18.39 -4.75 -17.14
CA TYR A 56 -19.42 -3.82 -17.56
C TYR A 56 -19.71 -3.99 -19.04
N HIS A 57 -20.85 -3.48 -19.49
CA HIS A 57 -21.11 -3.21 -20.90
C HIS A 57 -21.53 -1.75 -21.08
N ALA A 58 -21.30 -1.22 -22.29
CA ALA A 58 -21.87 0.04 -22.70
C ALA A 58 -23.28 -0.18 -23.26
N HIS A 59 -24.19 0.73 -22.95
CA HIS A 59 -25.55 0.75 -23.44
C HIS A 59 -25.83 2.06 -24.16
N GLN A 60 -26.44 1.99 -25.34
CA GLN A 60 -26.90 3.16 -26.09
C GLN A 60 -28.24 2.86 -26.75
N LEU A 61 -29.21 3.75 -26.52
CA LEU A 61 -30.58 3.63 -27.02
C LEU A 61 -31.23 2.31 -26.58
N LEU A 62 -31.24 1.28 -27.44
CA LEU A 62 -31.79 -0.06 -27.17
C LEU A 62 -30.75 -1.17 -27.37
N LEU A 63 -29.47 -0.80 -27.53
CA LEU A 63 -28.39 -1.72 -27.85
C LEU A 63 -27.39 -1.79 -26.70
N ASN A 64 -26.95 -3.01 -26.40
CA ASN A 64 -25.84 -3.31 -25.50
C ASN A 64 -24.61 -3.69 -26.32
N SER A 65 -23.43 -3.27 -25.86
CA SER A 65 -22.16 -3.80 -26.35
C SER A 65 -21.91 -5.22 -25.82
N ASN A 66 -20.78 -5.81 -26.23
CA ASN A 66 -20.22 -6.93 -25.48
C ASN A 66 -19.82 -6.48 -24.06
N THR A 67 -19.70 -7.45 -23.15
CA THR A 67 -19.08 -7.25 -21.84
C THR A 67 -17.58 -7.01 -21.98
N ALA A 68 -17.08 -6.03 -21.25
CA ALA A 68 -15.66 -5.69 -21.06
C ALA A 68 -15.26 -5.93 -19.60
N THR A 69 -13.97 -6.23 -19.37
CA THR A 69 -13.41 -6.44 -18.04
C THR A 69 -12.48 -5.29 -17.67
N VAL A 70 -12.66 -4.74 -16.48
CA VAL A 70 -11.75 -3.76 -15.88
C VAL A 70 -10.95 -4.47 -14.79
N THR A 71 -9.64 -4.30 -14.84
CA THR A 71 -8.69 -4.88 -13.88
C THR A 71 -8.10 -3.78 -13.03
N ILE A 72 -8.13 -3.96 -11.71
CA ILE A 72 -7.56 -3.05 -10.72
C ILE A 72 -6.49 -3.83 -9.94
N THR A 73 -5.31 -3.24 -9.78
CA THR A 73 -4.21 -3.84 -9.03
C THR A 73 -3.87 -2.98 -7.83
N MET A 74 -3.83 -3.61 -6.65
CA MET A 74 -3.39 -3.01 -5.40
C MET A 74 -2.03 -3.61 -5.02
N THR A 75 -1.09 -2.74 -4.68
CA THR A 75 0.30 -3.08 -4.34
C THR A 75 0.58 -2.68 -2.90
N ASN A 76 1.46 -3.42 -2.21
CA ASN A 76 2.07 -2.97 -0.97
C ASN A 76 3.28 -2.10 -1.28
N ALA A 77 3.38 -0.95 -0.66
CA ALA A 77 4.59 -0.17 -0.57
C ALA A 77 5.62 -0.92 0.28
N THR A 78 6.89 -0.70 -0.04
CA THR A 78 7.98 -1.12 0.84
C THR A 78 8.18 -0.06 1.93
N PRO A 79 8.49 -0.46 3.17
CA PRO A 79 8.81 0.50 4.22
C PRO A 79 10.10 1.26 3.91
N VAL A 80 10.16 2.51 4.37
CA VAL A 80 11.30 3.42 4.20
C VAL A 80 11.95 3.65 5.55
N GLY A 81 13.21 3.23 5.65
CA GLY A 81 14.04 3.46 6.84
C GLY A 81 14.79 4.79 6.78
N SER A 82 14.94 5.45 7.92
CA SER A 82 15.76 6.65 8.09
C SER A 82 17.02 6.33 8.89
N ALA A 83 18.12 7.05 8.62
CA ALA A 83 19.37 6.81 9.33
C ALA A 83 19.29 7.29 10.78
N ASP A 84 19.75 6.45 11.71
CA ASP A 84 19.88 6.78 13.13
C ASP A 84 21.33 7.04 13.54
N SER A 85 21.48 7.81 14.62
CA SER A 85 22.76 7.96 15.31
C SER A 85 22.53 8.01 16.81
N TYR A 86 23.35 7.25 17.55
CA TYR A 86 23.33 7.20 19.00
C TYR A 86 24.76 7.30 19.54
N THR A 87 24.90 7.96 20.68
CA THR A 87 26.16 8.04 21.42
C THR A 87 25.98 7.55 22.85
N THR A 88 27.07 7.01 23.39
CA THR A 88 27.24 6.61 24.79
C THR A 88 28.70 6.79 25.18
N MET A 89 28.98 6.84 26.48
CA MET A 89 30.36 6.85 26.98
C MET A 89 30.93 5.43 26.98
N GLU A 90 32.26 5.33 26.96
CA GLU A 90 32.92 4.03 27.07
C GLU A 90 32.51 3.28 28.33
N GLY A 91 32.36 1.96 28.20
CA GLY A 91 31.90 1.08 29.27
C GLY A 91 30.49 1.36 29.80
N THR A 92 29.76 2.32 29.23
CA THR A 92 28.40 2.69 29.66
C THR A 92 27.38 2.05 28.75
N GLN A 93 26.56 1.16 29.32
CA GLN A 93 25.46 0.54 28.60
C GLN A 93 24.45 1.60 28.13
N LYS A 94 24.08 1.51 26.85
CA LYS A 94 23.03 2.32 26.24
C LYS A 94 21.77 1.47 26.12
N VAL A 95 20.67 1.95 26.68
CA VAL A 95 19.33 1.37 26.50
C VAL A 95 18.47 2.39 25.76
N VAL A 96 17.85 1.97 24.67
CA VAL A 96 16.90 2.76 23.89
C VAL A 96 15.57 2.03 23.87
N ALA A 97 14.54 2.68 24.39
CA ALA A 97 13.18 2.15 24.39
C ALA A 97 12.57 2.17 22.97
N ALA A 98 11.57 1.32 22.75
CA ALA A 98 10.78 1.34 21.52
C ALA A 98 10.07 2.70 21.35
N ALA A 99 9.86 3.20 20.12
CA ALA A 99 10.12 2.55 18.84
C ALA A 99 11.61 2.53 18.42
N GLY A 100 12.51 3.16 19.17
CA GLY A 100 13.96 3.13 18.95
C GLY A 100 14.35 3.44 17.50
N VAL A 101 14.98 2.50 16.81
CA VAL A 101 15.40 2.65 15.39
C VAL A 101 14.23 2.75 14.41
N LEU A 102 13.00 2.40 14.82
CA LEU A 102 11.81 2.53 13.98
C LEU A 102 11.11 3.89 14.16
N ALA A 103 11.58 4.75 15.06
CA ALA A 103 10.87 5.96 15.44
C ALA A 103 10.76 7.00 14.31
N ASN A 104 11.68 6.95 13.35
CA ASN A 104 11.78 7.80 12.15
C ASN A 104 11.57 7.02 10.85
N ASP A 105 11.16 5.75 10.96
CA ASP A 105 10.83 4.91 9.82
C ASP A 105 9.34 5.06 9.48
N SER A 106 8.99 4.78 8.23
CA SER A 106 7.61 4.90 7.76
C SER A 106 7.24 3.83 6.76
N ASP A 107 5.96 3.51 6.70
CA ASP A 107 5.36 2.73 5.62
C ASP A 107 4.20 3.52 5.03
N ALA A 108 4.11 3.59 3.70
CA ALA A 108 3.12 4.42 3.02
C ALA A 108 1.68 3.86 3.16
N ASP A 109 1.54 2.55 3.37
CA ASP A 109 0.26 1.89 3.63
C ASP A 109 -0.11 1.91 5.12
N GLY A 110 0.82 2.33 5.98
CA GLY A 110 0.64 2.37 7.44
C GLY A 110 0.85 1.02 8.12
N ASP A 111 1.51 0.08 7.44
CA ASP A 111 1.83 -1.22 8.00
C ASP A 111 2.74 -1.12 9.23
N ALA A 112 2.53 -2.02 10.20
CA ALA A 112 3.33 -2.05 11.41
C ALA A 112 4.76 -2.52 11.11
N LEU A 113 5.74 -1.66 11.40
CA LEU A 113 7.15 -1.94 11.17
C LEU A 113 7.77 -2.85 12.22
N ARG A 114 8.76 -3.64 11.80
CA ARG A 114 9.58 -4.47 12.69
C ARG A 114 11.06 -4.36 12.33
N ALA A 115 11.89 -4.20 13.35
CA ALA A 115 13.32 -4.17 13.19
C ALA A 115 13.89 -5.60 13.10
N ALA A 116 14.90 -5.77 12.25
CA ALA A 116 15.68 -7.00 12.15
C ALA A 116 17.16 -6.63 12.04
N LEU A 117 18.01 -7.29 12.85
CA LEU A 117 19.44 -7.02 12.85
C LEU A 117 20.08 -7.65 11.60
N VAL A 118 20.60 -6.82 10.71
CA VAL A 118 21.30 -7.29 9.49
C VAL A 118 22.76 -7.60 9.79
N SER A 119 23.44 -6.74 10.56
CA SER A 119 24.84 -6.89 10.96
C SER A 119 25.05 -6.39 12.38
N GLY A 120 25.87 -7.11 13.15
CA GLY A 120 26.21 -6.73 14.51
C GLY A 120 27.16 -5.53 14.62
N VAL A 121 27.51 -5.20 15.85
CA VAL A 121 28.49 -4.15 16.21
C VAL A 121 29.91 -4.70 16.23
N SER A 122 30.89 -3.84 15.97
CA SER A 122 32.32 -4.22 15.97
C SER A 122 32.96 -4.23 17.36
N HIS A 123 32.47 -3.43 18.31
CA HIS A 123 33.12 -3.21 19.62
C HIS A 123 32.15 -3.29 20.80
N GLY A 124 31.53 -4.45 20.99
CA GLY A 124 30.64 -4.67 22.12
C GLY A 124 29.57 -5.71 21.81
N THR A 125 28.44 -5.60 22.48
CA THR A 125 27.27 -6.45 22.24
C THR A 125 26.05 -5.59 21.97
N LEU A 126 25.23 -6.00 21.00
CA LEU A 126 23.97 -5.34 20.64
C LEU A 126 22.84 -6.36 20.71
N SER A 127 21.79 -6.03 21.45
CA SER A 127 20.52 -6.76 21.49
C SER A 127 19.43 -5.86 20.93
N LEU A 128 19.03 -6.09 19.68
CA LEU A 128 17.94 -5.38 18.99
C LEU A 128 16.63 -6.16 19.13
N ALA A 129 15.58 -5.51 19.63
CA ALA A 129 14.24 -6.06 19.68
C ALA A 129 13.45 -5.71 18.42
N THR A 130 12.46 -6.53 18.05
CA THR A 130 11.68 -6.34 16.82
C THR A 130 10.81 -5.09 16.83
N ASN A 131 10.54 -4.50 18.00
CA ASN A 131 9.83 -3.23 18.13
C ASN A 131 10.75 -2.00 18.01
N GLY A 132 12.01 -2.21 17.59
CA GLY A 132 13.00 -1.17 17.34
C GLY A 132 13.76 -0.69 18.58
N GLY A 133 13.35 -1.07 19.79
CA GLY A 133 14.15 -0.85 20.99
C GLY A 133 15.43 -1.69 20.99
N PHE A 134 16.49 -1.22 21.64
CA PHE A 134 17.73 -1.98 21.73
C PHE A 134 18.52 -1.70 23.00
N THR A 135 19.44 -2.63 23.31
CA THR A 135 20.49 -2.43 24.31
C THR A 135 21.85 -2.64 23.67
N TYR A 136 22.76 -1.70 23.87
CA TYR A 136 24.16 -1.79 23.43
C TYR A 136 25.08 -1.70 24.65
N THR A 137 26.02 -2.63 24.77
CA THR A 137 27.06 -2.63 25.81
C THR A 137 28.42 -2.55 25.12
N PRO A 138 29.13 -1.41 25.20
CA PRO A 138 30.46 -1.27 24.60
C PRO A 138 31.47 -2.27 25.20
N ALA A 139 32.45 -2.69 24.41
CA ALA A 139 33.66 -3.30 24.93
C ALA A 139 34.49 -2.26 25.71
N GLY A 140 35.33 -2.70 26.65
CA GLY A 140 36.19 -1.77 27.39
C GLY A 140 37.14 -1.01 26.44
N GLY A 141 37.24 0.32 26.63
CA GLY A 141 38.07 1.21 25.79
C GLY A 141 37.41 1.69 24.50
N TYR A 142 36.09 1.50 24.34
CA TYR A 142 35.27 1.92 23.19
C TYR A 142 33.94 2.55 23.63
#